data_AF-A0A1U8MNN3-F1
#
_entry.id   AF-A0A1U8MNN3-F1
#
_cell.length_a   1.000
_cell.length_b   1.000
_cell.length_c   1.000
_cell.angle_alpha   90.00
_cell.angle_beta   90.00
_cell.angle_gamma   90.00
#
_symmetry.space_group_name_H-M   'P 1'
#
loop_
_entity.id
_entity.type
_entity.pdbx_description
1 polymer ?
#
loop_
_entity_poly.entity_id
_entity_poly.type
_entity_poly.pdbx_seq_one_letter_code
_entity_poly.pdbx_strand_id
1 'polypeptide(L)'
;MEQQRTEATESLLVRQGNDNLVYNEENSGVGVGDGGSVAVSDVTTILGLSIFVAACIAFGSGCALGYSSPTQSSIMEDLGLSVAEFSFFGSILSIGSLLGAAISGKITDLLGRKMTMWILNLLYIGGWLAIAFTKTPWLLDLGRLSLGFTIGNFTYLMPIYISEITTKNVRGRFSAIPALTLGWGISFMYVIGSFVSWRTLALIATIPGLLQLLPLFFIPESAMAGKSWP
;
A
#
# COMPACT_ATOMS: atom_id res chain seq x y z
N MET A 1 -34.97 29.44 17.33
CA MET A 1 -33.90 28.79 16.52
C MET A 1 -33.42 27.48 17.13
N GLU A 2 -33.30 27.34 18.45
CA GLU A 2 -32.95 26.04 19.08
C GLU A 2 -34.04 24.97 18.94
N GLN A 3 -35.32 25.35 19.02
CA GLN A 3 -36.45 24.41 18.98
C GLN A 3 -36.58 23.67 17.64
N GLN A 4 -36.33 24.34 16.51
CA GLN A 4 -36.26 23.71 15.17
C GLN A 4 -35.07 22.76 15.00
N ARG A 5 -33.97 22.99 15.73
CA ARG A 5 -32.77 22.14 15.64
C ARG A 5 -32.97 20.82 16.38
N THR A 6 -33.73 20.84 17.47
CA THR A 6 -34.09 19.64 18.24
C THR A 6 -35.04 18.76 17.45
N GLU A 7 -36.07 19.33 16.81
CA GLU A 7 -37.01 18.59 15.95
C GLU A 7 -36.35 17.98 14.71
N ALA A 8 -35.38 18.69 14.11
CA ALA A 8 -34.58 18.17 13.00
C ALA A 8 -33.66 17.01 13.43
N THR A 9 -33.19 17.02 14.69
CA THR A 9 -32.32 15.96 15.22
C THR A 9 -33.14 14.72 15.58
N GLU A 10 -34.31 14.89 16.17
CA GLU A 10 -35.22 13.77 16.49
C GLU A 10 -35.76 13.10 15.22
N SER A 11 -36.12 13.85 14.19
CA SER A 11 -36.56 13.28 12.91
C SER A 11 -35.46 12.48 12.20
N LEU A 12 -34.18 12.87 12.33
CA LEU A 12 -33.05 12.10 11.80
C LEU A 12 -32.78 10.82 12.60
N LEU A 13 -32.92 10.85 13.93
CA LEU A 13 -32.76 9.67 14.78
C LEU A 13 -33.89 8.65 14.55
N VAL A 14 -35.13 9.11 14.37
CA VAL A 14 -36.27 8.24 14.01
C VAL A 14 -36.05 7.59 12.65
N ARG A 15 -35.51 8.34 11.67
CA ARG A 15 -35.22 7.82 10.33
C ARG A 15 -34.09 6.79 10.35
N GLN A 16 -33.01 7.03 11.09
CA GLN A 16 -31.94 6.04 11.29
C GLN A 16 -32.41 4.80 12.07
N GLY A 17 -33.29 4.97 13.07
CA GLY A 17 -33.89 3.86 13.79
C GLY A 17 -34.74 2.97 12.88
N ASN A 18 -35.53 3.59 11.99
CA ASN A 18 -36.37 2.88 11.03
C ASN A 18 -35.55 2.16 9.96
N ASP A 19 -34.47 2.77 9.45
CA ASP A 19 -33.55 2.13 8.49
C ASP A 19 -32.84 0.91 9.10
N ASN A 20 -32.49 0.96 10.38
CA ASN A 20 -31.88 -0.16 11.10
C ASN A 20 -32.88 -1.30 11.40
N LEU A 21 -34.17 -0.97 11.56
CA LEU A 21 -35.23 -1.96 11.73
C LEU A 21 -35.57 -2.65 10.39
N VAL A 22 -35.61 -1.88 9.29
CA VAL A 22 -35.76 -2.43 7.92
C VAL A 22 -34.58 -3.35 7.57
N TYR A 23 -33.35 -2.99 7.96
CA TYR A 23 -32.17 -3.84 7.78
C TYR A 23 -32.21 -5.16 8.58
N ASN A 24 -32.92 -5.18 9.72
CA ASN A 24 -33.04 -6.37 10.56
C ASN A 24 -34.25 -7.27 10.18
N GLU A 25 -35.33 -6.71 9.65
CA GLU A 25 -36.49 -7.49 9.17
C GLU A 25 -36.20 -8.24 7.87
N GLU A 26 -35.36 -7.71 6.98
CA GLU A 26 -34.97 -8.41 5.75
C GLU A 26 -34.13 -9.68 6.02
N ASN A 27 -33.62 -9.87 7.25
CA ASN A 27 -32.80 -11.02 7.63
C ASN A 27 -33.56 -12.11 8.42
N SER A 28 -34.89 -12.02 8.51
CA SER A 28 -35.72 -12.93 9.33
C SER A 28 -36.76 -13.76 8.56
N GLY A 29 -36.67 -13.84 7.23
CA GLY A 29 -37.56 -14.64 6.38
C GLY A 29 -36.83 -15.78 5.67
N VAL A 30 -37.15 -17.03 6.03
CA VAL A 30 -36.62 -18.26 5.42
C VAL A 30 -36.89 -18.29 3.91
N GLY A 31 -35.83 -18.10 3.12
CA GLY A 31 -35.73 -18.51 1.73
C GLY A 31 -34.39 -19.20 1.54
N VAL A 32 -34.40 -20.53 1.38
CA VAL A 32 -33.23 -21.29 0.95
C VAL A 32 -32.88 -20.83 -0.47
N GLY A 33 -31.93 -19.90 -0.56
CA GLY A 33 -31.32 -19.44 -1.79
C GLY A 33 -29.80 -19.41 -1.59
N ASP A 34 -29.11 -20.19 -2.40
CA ASP A 34 -27.64 -20.40 -2.47
C ASP A 34 -26.82 -19.12 -2.77
N GLY A 35 -27.40 -17.92 -2.63
CA GLY A 35 -26.78 -16.63 -2.94
C GLY A 35 -26.22 -15.86 -1.73
N GLY A 36 -26.62 -16.21 -0.50
CA GLY A 36 -26.17 -15.51 0.72
C GLY A 36 -24.79 -15.94 1.22
N SER A 37 -24.41 -17.21 1.02
CA SER A 37 -23.07 -17.73 1.33
C SER A 37 -22.02 -17.18 0.37
N VAL A 38 -22.38 -17.02 -0.90
CA VAL A 38 -21.51 -16.53 -1.97
C VAL A 38 -21.13 -15.07 -1.76
N ALA A 39 -22.09 -14.20 -1.42
CA ALA A 39 -21.83 -12.77 -1.19
C ALA A 39 -20.92 -12.50 0.03
N VAL A 40 -21.07 -13.27 1.12
CA VAL A 40 -20.22 -13.15 2.32
C VAL A 40 -18.81 -13.71 2.06
N SER A 41 -18.71 -14.79 1.29
CA SER A 41 -17.43 -15.34 0.83
C SER A 41 -16.68 -14.32 -0.04
N ASP A 42 -17.35 -13.66 -0.97
CA ASP A 42 -16.75 -12.67 -1.86
C ASP A 42 -16.23 -11.43 -1.13
N VAL A 43 -16.95 -10.95 -0.11
CA VAL A 43 -16.47 -9.82 0.72
C VAL A 43 -15.24 -10.22 1.53
N THR A 44 -15.22 -11.44 2.07
CA THR A 44 -14.08 -11.95 2.85
C THR A 44 -12.85 -12.20 1.99
N THR A 45 -13.02 -12.69 0.77
CA THR A 45 -11.91 -12.91 -0.18
C THR A 45 -11.33 -11.58 -0.67
N ILE A 46 -12.17 -10.59 -0.99
CA ILE A 46 -11.71 -9.24 -1.35
C ILE A 46 -10.90 -8.62 -0.20
N LEU A 47 -11.42 -8.67 1.03
CA LEU A 47 -10.69 -8.23 2.23
C LEU A 47 -9.33 -8.91 2.37
N GLY A 48 -9.28 -10.23 2.19
CA GLY A 48 -8.04 -11.01 2.27
C GLY A 48 -7.02 -10.60 1.20
N LEU A 49 -7.45 -10.44 -0.05
CA LEU A 49 -6.60 -9.98 -1.15
C LEU A 49 -6.06 -8.58 -0.89
N SER A 50 -6.90 -7.69 -0.37
CA SER A 50 -6.52 -6.31 -0.06
C SER A 50 -5.47 -6.21 1.06
N ILE A 51 -5.63 -7.00 2.11
CA ILE A 51 -4.66 -7.09 3.20
C ILE A 51 -3.36 -7.71 2.70
N PHE A 52 -3.43 -8.70 1.81
CA PHE A 52 -2.24 -9.30 1.21
C PHE A 52 -1.47 -8.31 0.34
N VAL A 53 -2.16 -7.50 -0.48
CA VAL A 53 -1.55 -6.39 -1.23
C VAL A 53 -0.89 -5.39 -0.28
N ALA A 54 -1.58 -5.03 0.80
CA ALA A 54 -1.04 -4.14 1.82
C ALA A 54 0.22 -4.68 2.51
N ALA A 55 0.22 -5.96 2.84
CA ALA A 55 1.37 -6.65 3.38
C ALA A 55 2.54 -6.66 2.38
N CYS A 56 2.30 -6.97 1.10
CA CYS A 56 3.34 -6.96 0.07
C CYS A 56 3.96 -5.58 -0.12
N ILE A 57 3.14 -4.53 -0.20
CA ILE A 57 3.59 -3.13 -0.29
C ILE A 57 4.44 -2.77 0.93
N ALA A 58 3.95 -3.07 2.13
CA ALA A 58 4.64 -2.75 3.38
C ALA A 58 5.97 -3.50 3.49
N PHE A 59 5.98 -4.79 3.17
CA PHE A 59 7.19 -5.62 3.12
C PHE A 59 8.21 -5.04 2.13
N GLY A 60 7.78 -4.75 0.91
CA GLY A 60 8.63 -4.18 -0.14
C GLY A 60 9.17 -2.79 0.21
N SER A 61 8.39 -1.98 0.92
CA SER A 61 8.83 -0.68 1.46
C SER A 61 9.87 -0.87 2.57
N GLY A 62 9.66 -1.84 3.46
CA GLY A 62 10.64 -2.23 4.47
C GLY A 62 11.97 -2.71 3.86
N CYS A 63 11.89 -3.53 2.81
CA CYS A 63 13.06 -3.96 2.03
C CYS A 63 13.84 -2.76 1.47
N ALA A 64 13.16 -1.77 0.88
CA ALA A 64 13.81 -0.57 0.35
C ALA A 64 14.49 0.26 1.44
N LEU A 65 13.85 0.42 2.61
CA LEU A 65 14.42 1.16 3.75
C LEU A 65 15.63 0.43 4.35
N GLY A 66 15.57 -0.90 4.47
CA GLY A 66 16.65 -1.71 5.02
C GLY A 66 17.82 -1.96 4.06
N TYR A 67 17.66 -1.70 2.76
CA TYR A 67 18.65 -2.12 1.74
C TYR A 67 19.98 -1.40 1.87
N SER A 68 20.01 -0.12 2.28
CA SER A 68 21.26 0.66 2.33
C SER A 68 22.28 0.09 3.32
N SER A 69 21.84 -0.41 4.47
CA SER A 69 22.72 -0.78 5.58
C SER A 69 23.69 -1.94 5.24
N PRO A 70 23.22 -3.12 4.79
CA PRO A 70 24.11 -4.23 4.49
C PRO A 70 24.93 -4.02 3.21
N THR A 71 24.48 -3.14 2.30
CA THR A 71 25.13 -2.96 0.99
C THR A 71 26.18 -1.85 0.95
N GLN A 72 26.32 -1.07 2.02
CA GLN A 72 27.15 0.13 2.03
C GLN A 72 28.58 -0.13 1.57
N SER A 73 29.30 -1.02 2.25
CA SER A 73 30.70 -1.29 1.93
C SER A 73 30.86 -1.87 0.52
N SER A 74 30.00 -2.82 0.13
CA SER A 74 30.08 -3.47 -1.18
C SER A 74 29.77 -2.54 -2.35
N ILE A 75 28.80 -1.62 -2.19
CA ILE A 75 28.48 -0.63 -3.23
C ILE A 75 29.60 0.40 -3.35
N MET A 76 30.16 0.84 -2.23
CA MET A 76 31.27 1.80 -2.23
C MET A 76 32.53 1.23 -2.87
N GLU A 77 32.87 -0.03 -2.61
CA GLU A 77 34.00 -0.71 -3.23
C GLU A 77 33.79 -0.99 -4.73
N ASP A 78 32.59 -1.44 -5.15
CA ASP A 78 32.30 -1.80 -6.54
C ASP A 78 32.21 -0.59 -7.47
N LEU A 79 31.62 0.53 -7.01
CA LEU A 79 31.45 1.75 -7.82
C LEU A 79 32.48 2.85 -7.51
N GLY A 80 33.36 2.65 -6.52
CA GLY A 80 34.33 3.66 -6.09
C GLY A 80 33.69 4.91 -5.47
N LEU A 81 32.53 4.75 -4.83
CA LEU A 81 31.76 5.87 -4.24
C LEU A 81 32.41 6.39 -2.96
N SER A 82 32.40 7.70 -2.79
CA SER A 82 32.69 8.36 -1.53
C SER A 82 31.58 8.15 -0.50
N VAL A 83 31.90 8.34 0.78
CA VAL A 83 30.91 8.31 1.87
C VAL A 83 29.80 9.35 1.66
N ALA A 84 30.14 10.50 1.07
CA ALA A 84 29.18 11.56 0.78
C ALA A 84 28.17 11.14 -0.29
N GLU A 85 28.62 10.51 -1.38
CA GLU A 85 27.73 10.01 -2.43
C GLU A 85 26.85 8.87 -1.93
N PHE A 86 27.39 7.97 -1.11
CA PHE A 86 26.58 6.91 -0.49
C PHE A 86 25.52 7.47 0.47
N SER A 87 25.87 8.52 1.24
CA SER A 87 24.93 9.22 2.11
C SER A 87 23.83 9.90 1.31
N PHE A 88 24.17 10.44 0.14
CA PHE A 88 23.20 11.01 -0.80
C PHE A 88 22.25 9.94 -1.35
N PHE A 89 22.77 8.79 -1.77
CA PHE A 89 22.00 7.61 -2.18
C PHE A 89 20.98 7.15 -1.13
N GLY A 90 21.35 7.16 0.16
CA GLY A 90 20.42 6.85 1.25
C GLY A 90 19.34 7.92 1.43
N SER A 91 19.72 9.19 1.32
CA SER A 91 18.84 10.34 1.58
C SER A 91 17.85 10.62 0.45
N ILE A 92 18.21 10.32 -0.81
CA ILE A 92 17.37 10.56 -1.98
C ILE A 92 16.07 9.74 -1.96
N LEU A 93 16.08 8.60 -1.26
CA LEU A 93 14.88 7.81 -0.99
C LEU A 93 13.82 8.64 -0.25
N SER A 94 14.23 9.38 0.79
CA SER A 94 13.34 10.24 1.57
C SER A 94 12.85 11.43 0.75
N ILE A 95 13.71 12.02 -0.10
CA ILE A 95 13.33 13.09 -1.02
C ILE A 95 12.27 12.59 -2.02
N GLY A 96 12.50 11.42 -2.62
CA GLY A 96 11.54 10.77 -3.50
C GLY A 96 10.21 10.51 -2.80
N SER A 97 10.25 10.02 -1.55
CA SER A 97 9.05 9.80 -0.75
C SER A 97 8.28 11.06 -0.45
N LEU A 98 8.96 12.18 -0.16
CA LEU A 98 8.33 13.47 0.05
C LEU A 98 7.59 13.94 -1.21
N LEU A 99 8.23 13.85 -2.37
CA LEU A 99 7.62 14.20 -3.66
C LEU A 99 6.44 13.28 -4.00
N GLY A 100 6.60 11.98 -3.78
CA GLY A 100 5.54 10.99 -3.99
C GLY A 100 4.31 11.28 -3.13
N ALA A 101 4.52 11.53 -1.83
CA ALA A 101 3.45 11.88 -0.92
C ALA A 101 2.73 13.18 -1.31
N ALA A 102 3.48 14.22 -1.71
CA ALA A 102 2.93 15.52 -2.07
C ALA A 102 2.01 15.48 -3.31
N ILE A 103 2.29 14.61 -4.27
CA ILE A 103 1.56 14.53 -5.55
C ILE A 103 0.53 13.38 -5.54
N SER A 104 0.57 12.50 -4.55
CA SER A 104 -0.26 11.28 -4.45
C SER A 104 -1.76 11.51 -4.62
N GLY A 105 -2.33 12.54 -3.96
CA GLY A 105 -3.74 12.88 -4.10
C GLY A 105 -4.12 13.25 -5.54
N LYS A 106 -3.36 14.16 -6.17
CA LYS A 106 -3.62 14.60 -7.55
C LYS A 106 -3.49 13.46 -8.56
N ILE A 107 -2.48 12.60 -8.41
CA ILE A 107 -2.26 11.45 -9.30
C ILE A 107 -3.44 10.47 -9.18
N THR A 108 -3.87 10.19 -7.95
CA THR A 108 -4.97 9.26 -7.67
C THR A 108 -6.30 9.78 -8.23
N ASP A 109 -6.54 11.09 -8.11
CA ASP A 109 -7.76 11.73 -8.60
C ASP A 109 -7.80 11.81 -10.14
N LEU A 110 -6.65 12.02 -10.79
CA LEU A 110 -6.57 12.16 -12.26
C LEU A 110 -6.57 10.82 -13.01
N LEU A 111 -5.78 9.85 -12.54
CA LEU A 111 -5.58 8.57 -13.23
C LEU A 111 -6.52 7.47 -12.72
N GLY A 112 -7.17 7.70 -11.57
CA GLY A 112 -7.89 6.66 -10.85
C GLY A 112 -6.96 5.77 -10.04
N ARG A 113 -7.53 5.11 -9.03
CA ARG A 113 -6.80 4.33 -8.02
C ARG A 113 -6.11 3.11 -8.59
N LYS A 114 -6.79 2.36 -9.47
CA LYS A 114 -6.26 1.14 -10.09
C LYS A 114 -5.06 1.44 -10.97
N MET A 115 -5.18 2.39 -11.90
CA MET A 115 -4.09 2.78 -12.79
C MET A 115 -2.90 3.35 -12.02
N THR A 116 -3.17 4.16 -10.99
CA THR A 116 -2.12 4.66 -10.10
C THR A 116 -1.34 3.52 -9.45
N MET A 117 -2.01 2.51 -8.90
CA MET A 117 -1.32 1.34 -8.32
C MET A 117 -0.48 0.57 -9.34
N TRP A 118 -0.96 0.39 -10.58
CA TRP A 118 -0.21 -0.26 -11.65
C TRP A 118 1.07 0.51 -12.02
N ILE A 119 0.95 1.83 -12.21
CA ILE A 119 2.07 2.70 -12.55
C ILE A 119 3.12 2.69 -11.43
N LEU A 120 2.68 2.83 -10.18
CA LEU A 120 3.58 2.78 -9.03
C LEU A 120 4.28 1.43 -8.94
N ASN A 121 3.56 0.32 -9.13
CA ASN A 121 4.18 -0.99 -9.09
C ASN A 121 5.25 -1.17 -10.18
N LEU A 122 5.00 -0.63 -11.39
CA LEU A 122 5.97 -0.64 -12.47
C LEU A 122 7.21 0.22 -12.13
N LEU A 123 7.02 1.39 -11.51
CA LEU A 123 8.11 2.23 -11.01
C LEU A 123 8.92 1.52 -9.91
N TYR A 124 8.26 0.80 -9.00
CA TYR A 124 8.92 0.01 -7.96
C TYR A 124 9.83 -1.07 -8.55
N ILE A 125 9.29 -1.88 -9.47
CA ILE A 125 10.06 -2.93 -10.16
C ILE A 125 11.19 -2.29 -10.98
N GLY A 126 10.90 -1.23 -11.74
CA GLY A 126 11.88 -0.51 -12.53
C GLY A 126 13.00 0.09 -11.69
N GLY A 127 12.70 0.64 -10.52
CA GLY A 127 13.68 1.18 -9.58
C GLY A 127 14.64 0.12 -9.04
N TRP A 128 14.14 -1.06 -8.68
CA TRP A 128 14.99 -2.18 -8.25
C TRP A 128 15.84 -2.73 -9.40
N LEU A 129 15.27 -2.88 -10.59
CA LEU A 129 16.03 -3.33 -11.77
C LEU A 129 17.11 -2.31 -12.14
N ALA A 130 16.82 -1.01 -12.07
CA ALA A 130 17.82 0.05 -12.29
C ALA A 130 18.98 -0.07 -11.29
N ILE A 131 18.70 -0.35 -10.01
CA ILE A 131 19.73 -0.61 -9.00
C ILE A 131 20.50 -1.89 -9.33
N ALA A 132 19.84 -3.00 -9.66
CA ALA A 132 20.51 -4.27 -9.92
C ALA A 132 21.48 -4.22 -11.12
N PHE A 133 21.10 -3.52 -12.19
CA PHE A 133 21.88 -3.44 -13.43
C PHE A 133 22.81 -2.23 -13.52
N THR A 134 22.82 -1.36 -12.51
CA THR A 134 23.62 -0.15 -12.62
C THR A 134 25.12 -0.43 -12.72
N LYS A 135 25.80 0.37 -13.53
CA LYS A 135 27.26 0.48 -13.60
C LYS A 135 27.74 1.90 -13.26
N THR A 136 26.81 2.80 -12.99
CA THR A 136 27.08 4.22 -12.79
C THR A 136 26.33 4.74 -11.56
N PRO A 137 26.95 5.62 -10.76
CA PRO A 137 26.37 6.09 -9.51
C PRO A 137 25.07 6.89 -9.74
N TRP A 138 24.97 7.67 -10.82
CA TRP A 138 23.75 8.45 -11.11
C TRP A 138 22.50 7.57 -11.32
N LEU A 139 22.65 6.37 -11.89
CA LEU A 139 21.54 5.47 -12.17
C LEU A 139 21.10 4.73 -10.89
N LEU A 140 22.04 4.52 -9.97
CA LEU A 140 21.79 4.02 -8.61
C LEU A 140 20.87 5.01 -7.85
N ASP A 141 21.19 6.30 -7.92
CA ASP A 141 20.40 7.38 -7.30
C ASP A 141 19.02 7.53 -7.93
N LEU A 142 18.92 7.43 -9.26
CA LEU A 142 17.64 7.48 -9.96
C LEU A 142 16.72 6.31 -9.57
N GLY A 143 17.28 5.10 -9.43
CA GLY A 143 16.54 3.94 -8.96
C GLY A 143 16.00 4.14 -7.55
N ARG A 144 16.80 4.73 -6.64
CA ARG A 144 16.35 5.09 -5.29
C ARG A 144 15.28 6.16 -5.26
N LEU A 145 15.43 7.19 -6.07
CA LEU A 145 14.42 8.25 -6.18
C LEU A 145 13.08 7.65 -6.62
N SER A 146 13.10 6.74 -7.61
CA SER A 146 11.89 6.05 -8.09
C SER A 146 11.25 5.16 -7.03
N LEU A 147 12.05 4.39 -6.28
CA LEU A 147 11.57 3.60 -5.14
C LEU A 147 10.96 4.50 -4.06
N GLY A 148 11.62 5.60 -3.72
CA GLY A 148 11.14 6.58 -2.76
C GLY A 148 9.79 7.16 -3.19
N PHE A 149 9.67 7.60 -4.45
CA PHE A 149 8.43 8.11 -5.01
C PHE A 149 7.28 7.11 -4.87
N THR A 150 7.57 5.83 -5.13
CA THR A 150 6.59 4.75 -5.00
C THR A 150 6.12 4.57 -3.55
N ILE A 151 7.06 4.50 -2.60
CA ILE A 151 6.78 4.34 -1.16
C ILE A 151 5.96 5.53 -0.62
N GLY A 152 6.29 6.75 -1.04
CA GLY A 152 5.57 7.96 -0.67
C GLY A 152 4.10 7.92 -1.09
N ASN A 153 3.83 7.51 -2.33
CA ASN A 153 2.46 7.34 -2.82
C ASN A 153 1.73 6.21 -2.10
N PHE A 154 2.39 5.09 -1.86
CA PHE A 154 1.78 3.95 -1.15
C PHE A 154 1.38 4.29 0.29
N THR A 155 2.13 5.17 0.96
CA THR A 155 1.79 5.63 2.31
C THR A 155 0.45 6.38 2.34
N TYR A 156 0.08 7.06 1.26
CA TYR A 156 -1.23 7.70 1.10
C TYR A 156 -2.32 6.68 0.71
N LEU A 157 -2.03 5.79 -0.24
CA LEU A 157 -3.01 4.82 -0.75
C LEU A 157 -3.37 3.73 0.26
N MET A 158 -2.42 3.28 1.08
CA MET A 158 -2.60 2.24 2.10
C MET A 158 -3.79 2.48 3.05
N PRO A 159 -3.83 3.58 3.82
CA PRO A 159 -4.91 3.82 4.78
C PRO A 159 -6.25 4.08 4.08
N ILE A 160 -6.25 4.69 2.89
CA ILE A 160 -7.46 4.91 2.09
C ILE A 160 -8.03 3.56 1.66
N TYR A 161 -7.20 2.71 1.10
CA TYR A 161 -7.59 1.38 0.65
C TYR A 161 -8.11 0.52 1.81
N ILE A 162 -7.44 0.53 2.96
CA ILE A 162 -7.93 -0.17 4.15
C ILE A 162 -9.26 0.44 4.60
N SER A 163 -9.41 1.77 4.61
CA SER A 163 -10.62 2.45 5.07
C SER A 163 -11.86 2.19 4.24
N GLU A 164 -11.69 1.89 2.96
CA GLU A 164 -12.79 1.64 2.03
C GLU A 164 -13.36 0.24 2.18
N ILE A 165 -12.50 -0.70 2.60
CA ILE A 165 -12.82 -2.13 2.60
C ILE A 165 -13.17 -2.60 4.03
N THR A 166 -12.63 -1.96 5.07
CA THR A 166 -12.92 -2.36 6.47
C THR A 166 -14.19 -1.74 7.04
N THR A 167 -15.10 -2.60 7.51
CA THR A 167 -16.22 -2.23 8.38
C THR A 167 -15.69 -1.69 9.72
N LYS A 168 -16.38 -0.72 10.34
CA LYS A 168 -15.91 0.08 11.50
C LYS A 168 -15.34 -0.71 12.69
N ASN A 169 -15.69 -1.99 12.86
CA ASN A 169 -15.38 -2.79 14.06
C ASN A 169 -14.00 -3.48 14.09
N VAL A 170 -13.21 -3.43 13.02
CA VAL A 170 -11.95 -4.21 12.90
C VAL A 170 -10.73 -3.38 12.50
N ARG A 171 -10.93 -2.07 12.29
CA ARG A 171 -9.94 -1.10 11.78
C ARG A 171 -8.62 -1.06 12.56
N GLY A 172 -8.66 -1.28 13.87
CA GLY A 172 -7.48 -1.24 14.75
C GLY A 172 -6.55 -2.44 14.64
N ARG A 173 -7.07 -3.64 14.33
CA ARG A 173 -6.21 -4.83 14.11
C ARG A 173 -5.59 -4.81 12.71
N PHE A 174 -6.28 -4.24 11.74
CA PHE A 174 -5.83 -4.17 10.36
C PHE A 174 -4.76 -3.09 10.10
N SER A 175 -4.71 -2.02 10.90
CA SER A 175 -3.65 -1.01 10.80
C SER A 175 -2.30 -1.51 11.30
N ALA A 176 -2.27 -2.50 12.20
CA ALA A 176 -1.03 -3.06 12.75
C ALA A 176 -0.27 -3.98 11.77
N ILE A 177 -1.00 -4.68 10.89
CA ILE A 177 -0.41 -5.67 9.97
C ILE A 177 0.62 -5.03 9.02
N PRO A 178 0.34 -3.91 8.31
CA PRO A 178 1.33 -3.25 7.47
C PRO A 178 2.56 -2.77 8.25
N ALA A 179 2.39 -2.22 9.45
CA ALA A 179 3.50 -1.74 10.26
C ALA A 179 4.44 -2.89 10.70
N LEU A 180 3.89 -4.01 11.15
CA LEU A 180 4.66 -5.21 11.50
C LEU A 180 5.38 -5.79 10.28
N THR A 181 4.68 -5.85 9.15
CA THR A 181 5.22 -6.40 7.90
C THR A 181 6.36 -5.54 7.35
N LEU A 182 6.26 -4.22 7.50
CA LEU A 182 7.34 -3.29 7.17
C LEU A 182 8.58 -3.57 8.03
N GLY A 183 8.42 -3.73 9.35
CA GLY A 183 9.51 -4.11 10.25
C GLY A 183 10.15 -5.44 9.85
N TRP A 184 9.34 -6.44 9.51
CA TRP A 184 9.83 -7.72 8.97
C TRP A 184 10.61 -7.56 7.67
N GLY A 185 10.18 -6.68 6.75
CA GLY A 185 10.90 -6.38 5.52
C GLY A 185 12.30 -5.78 5.76
N ILE A 186 12.42 -4.89 6.75
CA ILE A 186 13.72 -4.31 7.16
C ILE A 186 14.62 -5.42 7.74
N SER A 187 14.11 -6.20 8.69
CA SER A 187 14.87 -7.28 9.31
C SER A 187 15.31 -8.33 8.29
N PHE A 188 14.43 -8.71 7.37
CA PHE A 188 14.74 -9.63 6.28
C PHE A 188 15.92 -9.11 5.44
N MET A 189 15.91 -7.81 5.11
CA MET A 189 16.96 -7.20 4.31
C MET A 189 18.32 -7.22 5.01
N TYR A 190 18.36 -6.99 6.32
CA TYR A 190 19.60 -7.04 7.10
C TYR A 190 20.18 -8.45 7.18
N VAL A 191 19.33 -9.45 7.40
CA VAL A 191 19.77 -10.85 7.48
C VAL A 191 20.28 -11.31 6.12
N ILE A 192 19.47 -11.20 5.06
CA ILE A 192 19.84 -11.70 3.74
C ILE A 192 20.99 -10.89 3.13
N GLY A 193 21.00 -9.57 3.32
CA GLY A 193 22.07 -8.71 2.81
C GLY A 193 23.45 -9.02 3.39
N SER A 194 23.53 -9.75 4.50
CA SER A 194 24.81 -10.22 5.05
C SER A 194 25.37 -11.45 4.31
N PHE A 195 24.53 -12.21 3.60
CA PHE A 195 24.91 -13.45 2.92
C PHE A 195 25.02 -13.33 1.40
N VAL A 196 24.40 -12.31 0.80
CA VAL A 196 24.30 -12.18 -0.67
C VAL A 196 24.88 -10.85 -1.16
N SER A 197 25.25 -10.80 -2.45
CA SER A 197 25.72 -9.57 -3.08
C SER A 197 24.60 -8.53 -3.20
N TRP A 198 24.98 -7.25 -3.22
CA TRP A 198 24.03 -6.14 -3.30
C TRP A 198 23.13 -6.19 -4.55
N ARG A 199 23.67 -6.63 -5.70
CA ARG A 199 22.87 -6.80 -6.93
C ARG A 199 21.83 -7.90 -6.81
N THR A 200 22.19 -9.05 -6.24
CA THR A 200 21.25 -10.14 -6.00
C THR A 200 20.21 -9.74 -4.96
N LEU A 201 20.62 -8.98 -3.94
CA LEU A 201 19.73 -8.45 -2.92
C LEU A 201 18.67 -7.51 -3.53
N ALA A 202 19.05 -6.66 -4.48
CA ALA A 202 18.11 -5.83 -5.24
C ALA A 202 17.12 -6.66 -6.09
N LEU A 203 17.57 -7.76 -6.71
CA LEU A 203 16.69 -8.69 -7.44
C LEU A 203 15.70 -9.39 -6.50
N ILE A 204 16.15 -9.82 -5.32
CA ILE A 204 15.26 -10.40 -4.30
C ILE A 204 14.21 -9.38 -3.85
N ALA A 205 14.61 -8.12 -3.68
CA ALA A 205 13.71 -7.03 -3.31
C ALA A 205 12.69 -6.67 -4.41
N THR A 206 12.86 -7.19 -5.64
CA THR A 206 11.88 -7.05 -6.72
C THR A 206 10.71 -8.02 -6.56
N ILE A 207 10.91 -9.16 -5.89
CA ILE A 207 9.91 -10.22 -5.72
C ILE A 207 8.59 -9.72 -5.12
N PRO A 208 8.56 -8.89 -4.05
CA PRO A 208 7.31 -8.37 -3.49
C PRO A 208 6.50 -7.55 -4.51
N GLY A 209 7.16 -6.78 -5.37
CA GLY A 209 6.50 -6.02 -6.44
C GLY A 209 5.91 -6.91 -7.53
N LEU A 210 6.54 -8.04 -7.83
CA LEU A 210 5.98 -9.06 -8.74
C LEU A 210 4.81 -9.79 -8.11
N LEU A 211 4.91 -10.14 -6.83
CA LEU A 211 3.85 -10.84 -6.10
C LEU A 211 2.59 -9.98 -5.96
N GLN A 212 2.74 -8.68 -5.80
CA GLN A 212 1.65 -7.71 -5.76
C GLN A 212 0.88 -7.57 -7.08
N LEU A 213 1.47 -7.95 -8.23
CA LEU A 213 0.76 -7.89 -9.52
C LEU A 213 -0.42 -8.87 -9.59
N LEU A 214 -0.29 -10.05 -8.96
CA LEU A 214 -1.31 -11.10 -9.06
C LEU A 214 -2.64 -10.66 -8.44
N PRO A 215 -2.69 -10.19 -7.16
CA PRO A 215 -3.94 -9.73 -6.56
C PRO A 215 -4.54 -8.51 -7.26
N LEU A 216 -3.71 -7.63 -7.81
CA LEU A 216 -4.18 -6.41 -8.50
C LEU A 216 -5.05 -6.72 -9.73
N PHE A 217 -4.85 -7.88 -10.35
CA PHE A 217 -5.68 -8.34 -11.46
C PHE A 217 -7.08 -8.76 -11.00
N PHE A 218 -7.18 -9.34 -9.80
CA PHE A 218 -8.43 -9.87 -9.24
C PHE A 218 -9.29 -8.84 -8.51
N ILE A 219 -8.75 -7.66 -8.17
CA ILE A 219 -9.50 -6.60 -7.48
C ILE A 219 -10.28 -5.77 -8.52
N PRO A 220 -11.63 -5.86 -8.57
CA PRO A 220 -12.44 -5.04 -9.47
C PRO A 220 -12.48 -3.58 -9.01
N GLU A 221 -12.53 -2.67 -9.98
CA GLU A 221 -12.52 -1.21 -9.79
C GLU A 221 -13.72 -0.71 -8.98
N SER A 222 -14.83 -1.46 -9.01
CA SER A 222 -16.12 -1.13 -8.40
C SER A 222 -16.12 -1.11 -6.86
N ALA A 223 -15.17 -1.81 -6.21
CA ALA A 223 -14.99 -1.71 -4.76
C ALA A 223 -14.51 -0.30 -4.33
N MET A 224 -13.92 0.48 -5.26
CA MET A 224 -13.26 1.76 -4.99
C MET A 224 -14.09 2.99 -5.40
N ALA A 225 -15.27 2.83 -6.01
CA ALA A 225 -16.09 3.95 -6.52
C ALA A 225 -17.38 4.19 -5.71
N GLY A 226 -17.69 3.33 -4.72
CA GLY A 226 -19.02 3.20 -4.14
C GLY A 226 -19.50 4.26 -3.15
N LYS A 227 -18.73 5.31 -2.84
CA LYS A 227 -19.22 6.43 -2.02
C LYS A 227 -18.71 7.75 -2.55
N SER A 228 -19.53 8.38 -3.40
CA SER A 228 -19.55 9.84 -3.53
C SER A 228 -19.68 10.42 -2.12
N TRP A 229 -18.63 11.08 -1.64
CA TRP A 229 -18.65 11.77 -0.36
C TRP A 229 -19.70 12.90 -0.41
N PRO A 230 -20.48 13.10 0.67
CA PRO A 230 -21.35 14.27 0.81
C PRO A 230 -20.55 15.56 1.01
#